data_AF-A0A3D0PGG8-F1
#
_entry.id   AF-A0A3D0PGG8-F1
#
_cell.length_a   1.000
_cell.length_b   1.000
_cell.length_c   1.000
_cell.angle_alpha   90.00
_cell.angle_beta   90.00
_cell.angle_gamma   90.00
#
_symmetry.space_group_name_H-M   'P 1'
#
loop_
_entity.id
_entity.type
_entity.pdbx_description
1 polymer ?
#
loop_
_entity_poly.entity_id
_entity_poly.type
_entity_poly.pdbx_seq_one_letter_code
_entity_poly.pdbx_strand_id
1 'polypeptide(L)'
;PTGGYVAGRADLVEQACCRLTAPGIGAEGGTGFDLNRLLFQGLFLAPQMVAEALISADLVAQVFANRGLPVQPLPGGERSDVIQAVKFGAPQPLQEVCRAFQACSPIGGYVDPVPAPMPGYASELVMAGGTFIDGST
;
A
#
# COMPACT_ATOMS: atom_id res chain seq x y z
N PRO A 1 1.26 -13.86 -2.77
CA PRO A 1 0.72 -14.11 -1.41
C PRO A 1 -0.26 -13.00 -1.04
N THR A 2 -1.15 -13.23 -0.07
CA THR A 2 -2.16 -12.26 0.37
C THR A 2 -2.52 -12.51 1.83
N GLY A 3 -3.28 -11.61 2.45
CA GLY A 3 -3.79 -11.77 3.80
C GLY A 3 -4.30 -10.48 4.42
N GLY A 4 -4.76 -10.59 5.66
CA GLY A 4 -5.14 -9.48 6.53
C GLY A 4 -4.99 -9.91 7.99
N TYR A 5 -5.04 -8.95 8.92
CA TYR A 5 -4.94 -9.24 10.35
C TYR A 5 -6.05 -8.57 11.15
N VAL A 6 -6.41 -9.17 12.27
CA VAL A 6 -7.27 -8.59 13.31
C VAL A 6 -6.58 -8.83 14.64
N ALA A 7 -6.41 -7.78 15.44
CA ALA A 7 -5.84 -7.85 16.77
C ALA A 7 -6.65 -6.99 17.73
N GLY A 8 -6.87 -7.47 18.95
CA GLY A 8 -7.68 -6.75 19.93
C GLY A 8 -8.16 -7.65 21.07
N ARG A 9 -9.28 -7.29 21.68
CA ARG A 9 -9.90 -8.08 22.75
C ARG A 9 -10.35 -9.44 22.23
N ALA A 10 -10.11 -10.49 23.02
CA ALA A 10 -10.40 -11.87 22.64
C ALA A 10 -11.86 -12.09 22.21
N ASP A 11 -12.82 -11.49 22.92
CA ASP A 11 -14.25 -11.61 22.62
C ASP A 11 -14.67 -10.96 21.30
N LEU A 12 -13.93 -9.93 20.85
CA LEU A 12 -14.18 -9.24 19.58
C LEU A 12 -13.47 -9.94 18.42
N VAL A 13 -12.24 -10.44 18.66
CA VAL A 13 -11.50 -11.25 17.68
C VAL A 13 -12.27 -12.51 17.35
N GLU A 14 -12.85 -13.20 18.35
CA GLU A 14 -13.66 -14.39 18.14
C GLU A 14 -14.89 -14.11 17.25
N GLN A 15 -15.57 -12.98 17.45
CA GLN A 15 -16.69 -12.56 16.60
C GLN A 15 -16.24 -12.31 15.15
N ALA A 16 -15.07 -11.68 14.96
CA ALA A 16 -14.51 -11.48 13.63
C ALA A 16 -14.15 -12.81 12.96
N CYS A 17 -13.56 -13.76 13.70
CA CYS A 17 -13.26 -15.12 13.21
C CYS A 17 -14.55 -15.85 12.82
N CYS A 18 -15.57 -15.88 13.68
CA CYS A 18 -16.87 -16.46 13.38
C CYS A 18 -17.54 -15.85 12.13
N ARG A 19 -17.34 -14.54 11.88
CA ARG A 19 -17.83 -13.86 10.68
C ARG A 19 -17.05 -14.25 9.43
N LEU A 20 -15.74 -14.41 9.55
CA LEU A 20 -14.86 -14.83 8.44
C LEU A 20 -15.10 -16.29 8.06
N THR A 21 -15.36 -17.16 9.04
CA THR A 21 -15.60 -18.59 8.86
C THR A 21 -17.08 -18.93 9.03
N ALA A 22 -17.49 -19.45 10.19
CA ALA A 22 -18.86 -19.66 10.61
C ALA A 22 -18.97 -19.76 12.15
N PRO A 23 -20.13 -19.44 12.74
CA PRO A 23 -20.38 -19.67 14.17
C PRO A 23 -20.14 -21.13 14.56
N GLY A 24 -19.43 -21.35 15.66
CA GLY A 24 -19.06 -22.69 16.17
C GLY A 24 -17.78 -23.27 15.57
N ILE A 25 -17.31 -22.76 14.42
CA ILE A 25 -15.97 -23.08 13.88
C ILE A 25 -14.95 -22.03 14.35
N GLY A 26 -15.29 -20.75 14.23
CA GLY A 26 -14.43 -19.66 14.68
C GLY A 26 -13.02 -19.73 14.08
N ALA A 27 -12.00 -19.64 14.94
CA ALA A 27 -10.60 -19.69 14.56
C ALA A 27 -10.01 -21.10 14.39
N GLU A 28 -10.76 -22.16 14.73
CA GLU A 28 -10.26 -23.54 14.68
C GLU A 28 -10.23 -24.12 13.26
N GLY A 29 -10.96 -23.50 12.33
CA GLY A 29 -11.02 -23.89 10.93
C GLY A 29 -10.16 -23.03 10.01
N GLY A 30 -9.41 -23.67 9.12
CA GLY A 30 -8.62 -23.00 8.07
C GLY A 30 -7.32 -23.75 7.76
N THR A 31 -6.82 -23.63 6.54
CA THR A 31 -5.51 -24.16 6.15
C THR A 31 -4.54 -23.00 5.93
N GLY A 32 -3.27 -23.18 6.32
CA GLY A 32 -2.25 -22.13 6.21
C GLY A 32 -1.67 -21.95 4.80
N PHE A 33 -2.10 -22.75 3.81
CA PHE A 33 -1.62 -22.75 2.42
C PHE A 33 -0.08 -22.80 2.26
N ASP A 34 0.63 -23.38 3.23
CA ASP A 34 2.11 -23.35 3.33
C ASP A 34 2.74 -21.94 3.30
N LEU A 35 1.98 -20.92 3.70
CA LEU A 35 2.43 -19.52 3.71
C LEU A 35 3.00 -19.05 5.05
N ASN A 36 2.95 -19.88 6.10
CA ASN A 36 3.39 -19.51 7.46
C ASN A 36 4.82 -18.94 7.48
N ARG A 37 5.75 -19.54 6.74
CA ARG A 37 7.14 -19.06 6.66
C ARG A 37 7.20 -17.62 6.13
N LEU A 38 6.47 -17.32 5.06
CA LEU A 38 6.43 -15.99 4.46
C LEU A 38 5.76 -14.97 5.39
N LEU A 39 4.68 -15.37 6.08
CA LEU A 39 4.01 -14.54 7.07
C LEU A 39 4.97 -14.12 8.20
N PHE A 40 5.62 -15.09 8.84
CA PHE A 40 6.52 -14.80 9.96
C PHE A 40 7.77 -14.02 9.53
N GLN A 41 8.36 -14.35 8.38
CA GLN A 41 9.48 -13.61 7.83
C GLN A 41 9.08 -12.17 7.48
N GLY A 42 7.91 -11.99 6.86
CA GLY A 42 7.37 -10.67 6.54
C GLY A 42 7.13 -9.82 7.79
N LEU A 43 6.53 -10.40 8.84
CA LEU A 43 6.31 -9.70 10.10
C LEU A 43 7.62 -9.30 10.79
N PHE A 44 8.64 -10.16 10.75
CA PHE A 44 9.96 -9.85 11.30
C PHE A 44 10.65 -8.71 10.56
N LEU A 45 10.53 -8.66 9.23
CA LEU A 45 11.12 -7.60 8.39
C LEU A 45 10.27 -6.32 8.34
N ALA A 46 9.00 -6.38 8.74
CA ALA A 46 8.05 -5.28 8.59
C ALA A 46 8.54 -3.94 9.16
N PRO A 47 9.13 -3.85 10.37
CA PRO A 47 9.61 -2.56 10.89
C PRO A 47 10.65 -1.89 10.00
N GLN A 48 11.55 -2.67 9.41
CA GLN A 48 12.56 -2.16 8.49
C GLN A 48 11.93 -1.71 7.18
N MET A 49 11.05 -2.52 6.58
CA MET A 49 10.39 -2.15 5.30
C MET A 49 9.52 -0.90 5.44
N VAL A 50 8.84 -0.74 6.59
CA VAL A 50 8.08 0.48 6.90
C VAL A 50 9.01 1.69 7.04
N ALA A 51 10.17 1.54 7.70
CA ALA A 51 11.14 2.64 7.81
C ALA A 51 11.66 3.09 6.43
N GLU A 52 11.99 2.16 5.53
CA GLU A 52 12.42 2.48 4.16
C GLU A 52 11.31 3.22 3.37
N ALA A 53 10.05 2.80 3.53
CA ALA A 53 8.91 3.47 2.91
C ALA A 53 8.72 4.90 3.46
N LEU A 54 8.87 5.11 4.78
CA LEU A 54 8.79 6.42 5.41
C LEU A 54 9.91 7.37 4.95
N ILE A 55 11.14 6.88 4.85
CA ILE A 55 12.28 7.65 4.32
C ILE A 55 12.01 8.06 2.87
N SER A 56 11.49 7.13 2.06
CA SER A 56 11.15 7.39 0.65
C SER A 56 10.02 8.41 0.53
N ALA A 57 8.98 8.31 1.37
CA ALA A 57 7.89 9.28 1.43
C ALA A 57 8.41 10.69 1.76
N ASP A 58 9.36 10.81 2.68
CA ASP A 58 9.96 12.10 3.04
C ASP A 58 10.84 12.67 1.91
N LEU A 59 11.60 11.81 1.23
CA LEU A 59 12.35 12.20 0.04
C LEU A 59 11.43 12.72 -1.07
N VAL A 60 10.33 12.03 -1.35
CA VAL A 60 9.32 12.46 -2.33
C VAL A 60 8.77 13.83 -1.92
N ALA A 61 8.39 14.01 -0.65
CA ALA A 61 7.91 15.29 -0.12
C ALA A 61 8.92 16.41 -0.40
N GLN A 62 10.20 16.19 -0.06
CA GLN A 62 11.25 17.20 -0.20
C GLN A 62 11.53 17.55 -1.66
N VAL A 63 11.57 16.55 -2.55
CA VAL A 63 11.82 16.74 -3.97
C VAL A 63 10.73 17.60 -4.61
N PHE A 64 9.45 17.28 -4.36
CA PHE A 64 8.35 18.03 -4.96
C PHE A 64 8.12 19.40 -4.29
N ALA A 65 8.32 19.53 -2.98
CA ALA A 65 8.29 20.81 -2.28
C ALA A 65 9.36 21.78 -2.84
N ASN A 66 10.57 21.29 -3.10
CA ASN A 66 11.65 22.07 -3.72
C ASN A 66 11.33 22.54 -5.15
N ARG A 67 10.31 21.95 -5.79
CA ARG A 67 9.80 22.37 -7.12
C ARG A 67 8.56 23.27 -7.01
N GLY A 68 8.20 23.70 -5.80
CA GLY A 68 7.07 24.60 -5.55
C GLY A 68 5.71 23.92 -5.59
N LEU A 69 5.65 22.59 -5.58
CA LEU A 69 4.38 21.85 -5.53
C LEU A 69 3.92 21.67 -4.08
N PRO A 70 2.61 21.84 -3.79
CA PRO A 70 2.07 21.53 -2.47
C PRO A 70 2.20 20.03 -2.17
N VAL A 71 2.73 19.70 -0.99
CA VAL A 71 2.88 18.32 -0.51
C VAL A 71 2.26 18.17 0.88
N GLN A 72 1.83 16.94 1.19
CA GLN A 72 1.27 16.60 2.51
C GLN A 72 1.56 15.13 2.85
N PRO A 73 2.15 14.82 4.02
CA PRO A 73 2.80 15.73 4.98
C PRO A 73 3.95 16.55 4.38
N LEU A 74 4.41 17.57 5.13
CA LEU A 74 5.61 18.33 4.79
C LEU A 74 6.88 17.51 5.08
N PRO A 75 8.00 17.80 4.41
CA PRO A 75 9.29 17.17 4.71
C PRO A 75 9.67 17.32 6.19
N GLY A 76 10.09 16.23 6.83
CA GLY A 76 10.40 16.18 8.25
C GLY A 76 9.18 16.33 9.19
N GLY A 77 7.96 16.35 8.64
CA GLY A 77 6.73 16.36 9.43
C GLY A 77 6.47 15.05 10.15
N GLU A 78 5.65 15.09 11.20
CA GLU A 78 5.19 13.86 11.87
C GLU A 78 4.36 12.97 10.94
N ARG A 79 4.56 11.66 11.04
CA ARG A 79 3.90 10.66 10.20
C ARG A 79 3.31 9.56 11.07
N SER A 80 2.07 9.18 10.76
CA SER A 80 1.37 8.04 11.34
C SER A 80 1.12 6.91 10.33
N ASP A 81 1.45 7.14 9.06
CA ASP A 81 1.32 6.19 7.95
C ASP A 81 2.43 6.44 6.90
N VAL A 82 2.43 5.63 5.85
CA VAL A 82 3.39 5.70 4.73
C VAL A 82 2.91 6.59 3.57
N ILE A 83 1.77 7.27 3.73
CA ILE A 83 1.15 8.02 2.62
C ILE A 83 1.90 9.34 2.42
N GLN A 84 2.23 9.64 1.16
CA GLN A 84 2.72 10.94 0.73
C GLN A 84 1.89 11.48 -0.42
N ALA A 85 1.24 12.62 -0.20
CA ALA A 85 0.48 13.32 -1.22
C ALA A 85 1.29 14.46 -1.85
N VAL A 86 1.11 14.64 -3.17
CA VAL A 86 1.64 15.75 -3.96
C VAL A 86 0.52 16.28 -4.85
N LYS A 87 0.27 17.59 -4.83
CA LYS A 87 -0.80 18.22 -5.62
C LYS A 87 -0.26 18.80 -6.92
N PHE A 88 -0.58 18.18 -8.04
CA PHE A 88 -0.15 18.61 -9.38
C PHE A 88 -1.05 19.67 -10.03
N GLY A 89 -2.29 19.83 -9.57
CA GLY A 89 -3.23 20.83 -10.09
C GLY A 89 -3.81 20.54 -11.48
N ALA A 90 -3.24 19.60 -12.23
CA ALA A 90 -3.70 19.14 -13.53
C ALA A 90 -3.47 17.62 -13.69
N PRO A 91 -4.27 16.92 -14.53
CA PRO A 91 -4.14 15.48 -14.71
C PRO A 91 -2.89 15.08 -15.51
N GLN A 92 -2.40 15.91 -16.43
CA GLN A 92 -1.27 15.53 -17.29
C GLN A 92 0.04 15.36 -16.50
N PRO A 93 0.47 16.30 -15.62
CA PRO A 93 1.69 16.09 -14.83
C PRO A 93 1.59 14.89 -13.89
N LEU A 94 0.39 14.60 -13.34
CA LEU A 94 0.15 13.41 -12.53
C LEU A 94 0.40 12.13 -13.34
N GLN A 95 -0.16 12.04 -14.56
CA GLN A 95 0.04 10.87 -15.42
C GLN A 95 1.51 10.68 -15.82
N GLU A 96 2.25 11.76 -16.09
CA GLU A 96 3.69 11.67 -16.37
C GLU A 96 4.49 11.15 -15.16
N VAL A 97 4.17 11.63 -13.96
CA VAL A 97 4.82 11.13 -12.73
C VAL A 97 4.51 9.66 -12.50
N CYS A 98 3.25 9.23 -12.71
CA CYS A 98 2.89 7.82 -12.61
C CYS A 98 3.62 6.95 -13.65
N ARG A 99 3.72 7.40 -14.91
CA ARG A 99 4.52 6.72 -15.94
C ARG A 99 5.98 6.59 -15.53
N ALA A 100 6.58 7.66 -15.00
CA ALA A 100 7.97 7.64 -14.55
C ALA A 100 8.19 6.65 -13.39
N PHE A 101 7.30 6.62 -12.39
CA PHE A 101 7.39 5.65 -11.30
C PHE A 101 7.20 4.20 -11.77
N GLN A 102 6.26 3.96 -12.69
CA GLN A 102 6.07 2.63 -13.28
C GLN A 102 7.33 2.21 -14.05
N ALA A 103 7.92 3.09 -14.87
CA ALA A 103 9.12 2.80 -15.64
C ALA A 103 10.34 2.44 -14.76
N CYS A 104 10.40 2.97 -13.54
CA CYS A 104 11.44 2.63 -12.56
C CYS A 104 11.11 1.41 -11.69
N SER A 105 9.97 0.75 -11.90
CA SER A 105 9.53 -0.39 -11.10
C SER A 105 10.16 -1.71 -11.58
N PRO A 106 10.43 -2.66 -10.67
CA PRO A 106 11.10 -3.93 -11.01
C PRO A 106 10.23 -4.86 -11.87
N ILE A 107 8.91 -4.79 -11.76
CA ILE A 107 7.96 -5.61 -12.52
C ILE A 107 7.11 -4.70 -13.40
N GLY A 108 6.93 -5.07 -14.67
CA GLY A 108 6.04 -4.34 -15.59
C GLY A 108 6.50 -2.91 -15.91
N GLY A 109 7.77 -2.55 -15.71
CA GLY A 109 8.26 -1.20 -16.01
C GLY A 109 8.22 -0.80 -17.48
N TYR A 110 7.98 -1.75 -18.39
CA TYR A 110 7.74 -1.49 -19.81
C TYR A 110 6.28 -1.15 -20.15
N VAL A 111 5.39 -1.15 -19.15
CA VAL A 111 3.95 -0.87 -19.33
C VAL A 111 3.65 0.55 -18.89
N ASP A 112 2.88 1.27 -19.70
CA ASP A 112 2.42 2.62 -19.35
C ASP A 112 1.10 2.58 -18.55
N PRO A 113 1.05 3.16 -17.34
CA PRO A 113 -0.20 3.30 -16.61
C PRO A 113 -1.09 4.36 -17.28
N VAL A 114 -2.37 4.02 -17.43
CA VAL A 114 -3.41 4.89 -17.97
C VAL A 114 -4.56 5.01 -16.95
N PRO A 115 -5.30 6.14 -16.93
CA PRO A 115 -6.51 6.24 -16.14
C PRO A 115 -7.50 5.12 -16.49
N ALA A 116 -8.04 4.47 -15.47
CA ALA A 116 -9.00 3.38 -15.61
C ALA A 116 -10.00 3.35 -14.46
N PRO A 117 -11.22 2.80 -14.67
CA PRO A 117 -12.17 2.58 -13.58
C PRO A 117 -11.63 1.54 -12.60
N MET A 118 -11.75 1.81 -11.30
CA MET A 118 -11.37 0.89 -10.22
C MET A 118 -12.61 0.54 -9.37
N PRO A 119 -12.90 -0.75 -9.10
CA PRO A 119 -14.04 -1.15 -8.27
C PRO A 119 -14.06 -0.44 -6.92
N GLY A 120 -15.20 0.15 -6.56
CA GLY A 120 -15.37 0.90 -5.31
C GLY A 120 -15.03 2.40 -5.39
N TYR A 121 -14.45 2.87 -6.50
CA TYR A 121 -14.13 4.28 -6.71
C TYR A 121 -15.05 4.91 -7.76
N ALA A 122 -15.50 6.13 -7.49
CA ALA A 122 -16.41 6.88 -8.38
C ALA A 122 -15.71 7.54 -9.57
N SER A 123 -14.39 7.72 -9.49
CA SER A 123 -13.57 8.36 -10.52
C SER A 123 -12.56 7.37 -11.08
N GLU A 124 -12.14 7.60 -12.32
CA GLU A 124 -11.00 6.88 -12.88
C GLU A 124 -9.73 7.22 -12.10
N LEU A 125 -8.92 6.20 -11.89
CA LEU A 125 -7.66 6.29 -11.17
C LEU A 125 -6.51 5.88 -12.09
N VAL A 126 -5.35 6.47 -11.88
CA VAL A 126 -4.09 6.05 -12.48
C VAL A 126 -3.18 5.55 -11.36
N MET A 127 -2.54 4.39 -11.57
CA MET A 127 -1.71 3.75 -10.56
C MET A 127 -0.44 3.20 -11.21
N ALA A 128 0.72 3.56 -10.65
CA ALA A 128 1.96 2.85 -10.88
C ALA A 128 2.05 1.73 -9.84
N GLY A 129 2.04 0.48 -10.29
CA GLY A 129 1.87 -0.70 -9.43
C GLY A 129 2.81 -1.84 -9.79
N GLY A 130 3.99 -1.54 -10.34
CA GLY A 130 4.99 -2.51 -10.80
C GLY A 130 5.68 -3.32 -9.71
N THR A 131 4.89 -4.07 -8.93
CA THR A 131 5.32 -4.76 -7.71
C THR A 131 5.41 -6.27 -7.92
N PHE A 132 6.16 -6.96 -7.05
CA PHE A 132 6.25 -8.43 -7.07
C PHE A 132 4.95 -9.11 -6.62
N ILE A 133 4.20 -8.46 -5.72
CA ILE A 133 2.91 -8.94 -5.23
C ILE A 133 1.83 -7.98 -5.71
N ASP A 134 0.90 -8.50 -6.51
CA ASP A 134 -0.18 -7.70 -7.09
C ASP A 134 -0.96 -6.92 -6.02
N GLY A 135 -1.15 -5.63 -6.26
CA GLY A 135 -1.85 -4.72 -5.35
C GLY A 135 -1.11 -4.37 -4.04
N SER A 136 0.18 -4.71 -3.89
CA SER A 136 0.95 -4.25 -2.73
C SER A 136 1.27 -2.75 -2.80
N THR A 137 1.15 -2.07 -1.65
CA THR A 137 1.25 -0.60 -1.50
C THR A 137 2.18 -0.21 -0.38
#